data_AF-A0A151R9P4-F1
#
_entry.id   AF-A0A151R9P4-F1
#
_cell.length_a   1.000
_cell.length_b   1.000
_cell.length_c   1.000
_cell.angle_alpha   90.00
_cell.angle_beta   90.00
_cell.angle_gamma   90.00
#
_symmetry.space_group_name_H-M   'P 1'
#
loop_
_entity.id
_entity.type
_entity.pdbx_description
1 polymer ?
#
loop_
_entity_poly.entity_id
_entity_poly.type
_entity_poly.pdbx_seq_one_letter_code
_entity_poly.pdbx_strand_id
1 'polypeptide(L)' 'MQNVIHQKEKVSRVYKRKVTTKKFLIGDLVLKVIIPMDQKSRNLGKWSYKGPFVIEQIYSNNAYVIK' A
#
# COMPACT_ATOMS: atom_id res chain seq x y z
N MET A 1 -8.57 17.76 -9.79
CA MET A 1 -8.74 16.94 -8.56
C MET A 1 -9.46 15.62 -8.85
N GLN A 2 -10.64 15.62 -9.51
CA GLN A 2 -11.41 14.39 -9.83
C GLN A 2 -10.60 13.29 -10.57
N ASN A 3 -9.79 13.66 -11.56
CA ASN A 3 -9.11 12.67 -12.42
C ASN A 3 -8.11 11.79 -11.64
N VAL A 4 -7.39 12.36 -10.66
CA VAL A 4 -6.40 11.63 -9.86
C VAL A 4 -7.07 10.65 -8.89
N ILE A 5 -8.21 11.05 -8.32
CA ILE A 5 -9.01 10.17 -7.44
C ILE A 5 -9.55 8.99 -8.26
N HIS A 6 -10.11 9.24 -9.44
CA HIS A 6 -10.63 8.19 -10.31
C HIS A 6 -9.54 7.21 -10.80
N GLN A 7 -8.35 7.74 -11.13
CA GLN A 7 -7.18 6.91 -11.45
C GLN A 7 -6.79 6.03 -10.24
N LYS A 8 -6.78 6.61 -9.03
CA LYS A 8 -6.51 5.88 -7.79
C LYS A 8 -7.48 4.74 -7.54
N GLU A 9 -8.76 4.96 -7.74
CA GLU A 9 -9.79 3.95 -7.52
C GLU A 9 -9.69 2.80 -8.53
N LYS A 10 -9.46 3.10 -9.82
CA LYS A 10 -9.27 2.07 -10.86
C LYS A 10 -8.09 1.17 -10.55
N VAL A 11 -6.95 1.79 -10.22
CA VAL A 11 -5.71 1.08 -9.91
C VAL A 11 -5.87 0.25 -8.64
N SER A 12 -6.45 0.84 -7.59
CA SER A 12 -6.79 0.13 -6.34
C SER A 12 -7.68 -1.09 -6.58
N ARG A 13 -8.72 -0.96 -7.42
CA ARG A 13 -9.66 -2.05 -7.71
C ARG A 13 -8.97 -3.24 -8.39
N VAL A 14 -8.08 -2.99 -9.36
CA VAL A 14 -7.34 -4.05 -10.05
C VAL A 14 -6.39 -4.77 -9.08
N TYR A 15 -5.73 -4.03 -8.19
CA TYR A 15 -4.78 -4.63 -7.25
C TYR A 15 -5.46 -5.34 -6.09
N LYS A 16 -6.53 -4.78 -5.53
CA LYS A 16 -7.31 -5.43 -4.46
C LYS A 16 -7.85 -6.80 -4.89
N ARG A 17 -8.08 -7.03 -6.19
CA ARG A 17 -8.44 -8.35 -6.74
C ARG A 17 -7.29 -9.38 -6.69
N LYS A 18 -6.04 -8.93 -6.73
CA LYS A 18 -4.84 -9.80 -6.78
C LYS A 18 -4.15 -9.93 -5.42
N VAL A 19 -4.50 -9.10 -4.45
CA VAL A 19 -3.92 -9.13 -3.10
C VAL A 19 -4.75 -10.05 -2.22
N THR A 20 -4.12 -11.10 -1.71
CA THR A 20 -4.70 -11.92 -0.64
C THR A 20 -4.56 -11.17 0.68
N THR A 21 -5.66 -11.06 1.42
CA THR A 21 -5.66 -10.47 2.75
C THR A 21 -4.85 -11.34 3.71
N LYS A 22 -3.75 -10.78 4.23
CA LYS A 22 -3.01 -11.35 5.34
C LYS A 22 -3.34 -10.58 6.61
N LYS A 23 -3.49 -11.30 7.73
CA LYS A 23 -3.57 -10.69 9.06
C LYS A 23 -2.16 -10.58 9.62
N PHE A 24 -1.86 -9.43 10.19
CA PHE A 24 -0.61 -9.19 10.88
C PHE A 24 -0.86 -8.91 12.35
N LEU A 25 0.15 -9.14 13.17
CA LEU A 25 0.13 -8.93 14.61
C LEU A 25 0.98 -7.73 15.00
N ILE A 26 0.74 -7.20 16.20
CA ILE A 26 1.58 -6.16 16.79
C ILE A 26 3.00 -6.73 16.94
N GLY A 27 4.01 -5.98 16.49
CA GLY A 27 5.39 -6.43 16.45
C GLY A 27 5.84 -7.05 15.13
N ASP A 28 4.92 -7.36 14.20
CA ASP A 28 5.30 -7.88 12.89
C ASP A 28 6.06 -6.83 12.06
N LEU A 29 7.10 -7.29 11.36
CA LEU A 29 7.86 -6.50 10.41
C LEU A 29 7.15 -6.50 9.04
N VAL A 30 6.82 -5.33 8.53
CA VAL A 30 6.08 -5.14 7.28
C VAL A 30 6.75 -4.13 6.36
N LEU A 31 6.50 -4.26 5.05
CA LEU A 31 6.95 -3.29 4.04
C LEU A 31 5.75 -2.50 3.53
N LYS A 32 5.92 -1.18 3.32
CA LYS A 32 4.88 -0.36 2.69
C LYS A 32 5.09 -0.30 1.18
N VAL A 33 4.12 -0.81 0.42
CA VAL A 33 4.11 -0.70 -1.04
C VAL A 33 3.63 0.69 -1.46
N ILE A 34 4.42 1.38 -2.27
CA ILE A 34 4.02 2.61 -2.95
C ILE A 34 3.73 2.27 -4.40
N ILE A 35 2.51 2.61 -4.81
CA ILE A 35 2.09 2.54 -6.20
C ILE A 35 2.44 3.89 -6.84
N PRO A 36 3.34 3.94 -7.83
CA PRO A 36 3.61 5.16 -8.57
C PRO A 36 2.40 5.47 -9.46
N MET A 37 1.51 6.33 -8.97
CA MET A 37 0.37 6.81 -9.77
C MET A 37 0.68 8.07 -10.56
N ASP A 38 1.67 8.85 -10.10
CA ASP A 38 1.99 10.17 -10.66
C ASP A 38 3.50 10.34 -10.94
N GLN A 39 4.34 9.45 -10.41
CA GLN A 39 5.75 9.47 -10.74
C GLN A 39 5.96 8.73 -12.06
N LYS A 40 6.13 9.51 -13.13
CA LYS A 40 6.98 9.14 -14.28
C LYS A 40 8.45 9.01 -13.83
N SER A 41 8.72 8.36 -12.70
CA SER A 41 10.08 8.02 -12.31
C SER A 41 10.52 6.91 -13.24
N ARG A 42 11.15 7.31 -14.35
CA ARG A 42 11.79 6.40 -15.32
C ARG A 42 12.76 5.41 -14.66
N ASN A 43 13.14 5.69 -13.40
CA ASN A 43 14.18 5.03 -12.63
C ASN A 43 13.64 4.06 -11.56
N LEU A 44 12.39 4.20 -11.12
CA LEU A 44 11.75 3.30 -10.16
C LEU A 44 10.67 2.56 -10.93
N GLY A 45 10.76 1.23 -11.03
CA GLY A 45 9.80 0.41 -11.77
C GLY A 45 8.37 0.53 -11.24
N LYS A 46 7.50 -0.40 -11.65
CA LYS A 46 6.06 -0.41 -11.28
C LYS A 46 5.78 -0.43 -9.77
N TRP A 47 6.79 -0.67 -8.93
CA TRP A 47 6.67 -0.81 -7.49
C TRP A 47 7.87 -0.21 -6.78
N SER A 48 7.62 0.55 -5.72
CA SER A 48 8.64 0.95 -4.77
C SER A 48 8.20 0.54 -3.37
N TYR A 49 9.09 -0.07 -2.62
CA TYR A 49 8.85 -0.42 -1.22
C TYR A 49 9.52 0.63 -0.34
N LYS A 50 8.83 1.09 0.70
CA LYS A 50 9.47 1.85 1.77
C LYS A 50 9.62 0.96 2.98
N GLY A 51 10.83 1.00 3.54
CA GLY A 51 11.21 0.64 4.92
C GLY A 51 10.81 -0.76 5.40
N PRO A 52 11.55 -1.34 6.34
CA PRO A 52 10.94 -2.22 7.32
C PRO A 52 10.22 -1.36 8.36
N PHE A 53 8.93 -1.61 8.57
CA PHE A 53 8.13 -0.99 9.61
C PHE A 53 7.65 -2.03 10.60
N VAL A 54 7.40 -1.62 11.83
CA VAL A 54 6.79 -2.49 12.84
C VAL A 54 5.34 -2.09 13.03
N ILE A 55 4.45 -3.08 13.12
CA ILE A 55 3.06 -2.81 13.47
C ILE A 55 2.95 -2.44 14.94
N GLU A 56 2.45 -1.24 15.19
CA GLU A 56 2.24 -0.69 16.52
C GLU A 56 0.82 -0.95 17.02
N GLN A 57 -0.19 -0.78 16.14
CA GLN A 57 -1.60 -0.97 16.49
C GLN A 57 -2.39 -1.58 15.34
N ILE A 58 -3.45 -2.32 15.68
CA ILE A 58 -4.37 -2.97 14.74
C ILE A 58 -5.76 -2.38 14.92
N TYR A 59 -6.39 -1.98 13.81
CA TYR A 59 -7.77 -1.53 13.75
C TYR A 59 -8.66 -2.55 13.03
N SER A 60 -9.97 -2.26 13.00
CA SER A 60 -10.91 -3.00 12.16
C SER A 60 -10.56 -2.90 10.67
N ASN A 61 -11.06 -3.86 9.87
CA ASN A 61 -10.91 -3.88 8.41
C ASN A 61 -9.45 -3.95 7.88
N ASN A 62 -8.55 -4.67 8.56
CA ASN A 62 -7.14 -4.82 8.16
C ASN A 62 -6.40 -3.48 8.02
N ALA A 63 -6.73 -2.50 8.88
CA ALA A 63 -6.00 -1.25 9.00
C ALA A 63 -4.99 -1.34 10.14
N TYR A 64 -3.78 -0.80 9.90
CA TYR A 64 -2.65 -0.93 10.82
C TYR A 64 -1.94 0.41 10.96
N VAL A 65 -1.48 0.73 12.17
CA VAL A 65 -0.50 1.80 12.42
C VAL A 65 0.88 1.19 12.43
N ILE A 66 1.79 1.83 11.71
CA ILE A 66 3.17 1.38 11.50
C ILE A 66 4.14 2.47 11.97
N LYS A 67 5.21 2.07 12.64
CA LYS A 67 6.31 2.93 13.10
C LYS A 67 7.61 2.61 12.36
#